data_AF-A0A0N4VIB6-F1
#
_entry.id   AF-A0A0N4VIB6-F1
#
_cell.length_a   1.000
_cell.length_b   1.000
_cell.length_c   1.000
_cell.angle_alpha   90.00
_cell.angle_beta   90.00
_cell.angle_gamma   90.00
#
_symmetry.space_group_name_H-M   'P 1'
#
loop_
_entity.id
_entity.type
_entity.pdbx_description
1 polymer ?
#
loop_
_entity_poly.entity_id
_entity_poly.type
_entity_poly.pdbx_seq_one_letter_code
_entity_poly.pdbx_strand_id
1 'polypeptide(L)'
;MSNDKLMNLIGVLGIQKPKLNLAGNWPFKTLKNLVEARLLREENERINKLHDLQRGAALKAEMERQEQINRQLEELTKTERHQREMIEKQKMEREEQERTQRLKQIRAQTSQPEISELRKDGSRIIGSAFVVEKEPAVTTPKSSKLENGELKERAEEVHHSQCEAIRTFARIYEMQNPGEWVEKNCAFARQYFQKTTCLELRQLFDSCF
;
A
#
# COMPACT_ATOMS: atom_id res chain seq x y z
N MET A 1 36.67 10.33 -81.60
CA MET A 1 37.21 11.63 -81.13
C MET A 1 37.90 11.39 -79.81
N SER A 2 39.23 11.48 -79.82
CA SER A 2 40.13 10.93 -78.81
C SER A 2 40.15 11.69 -77.48
N ASN A 3 40.40 10.93 -76.41
CA ASN A 3 40.63 11.39 -75.03
C ASN A 3 41.91 12.26 -74.86
N ASP A 4 42.64 12.54 -75.93
CA ASP A 4 43.91 13.27 -75.90
C ASP A 4 43.77 14.78 -75.66
N LYS A 5 42.55 15.34 -75.75
CA LYS A 5 42.31 16.77 -75.49
C LYS A 5 42.12 17.12 -74.01
N LEU A 6 41.90 16.14 -73.13
CA LEU A 6 41.65 16.40 -71.71
C LEU A 6 42.93 16.43 -70.85
N MET A 7 44.05 15.91 -71.36
CA MET A 7 45.33 15.92 -70.63
C MET A 7 46.18 17.17 -70.86
N ASN A 8 45.86 18.02 -71.84
CA ASN A 8 46.63 19.23 -72.14
C ASN A 8 46.17 20.51 -71.41
N LEU A 9 45.11 20.42 -70.59
CA LEU A 9 44.63 21.56 -69.78
C LEU A 9 45.14 21.56 -68.33
N ILE A 10 45.80 20.48 -67.88
CA ILE A 10 46.35 20.37 -66.52
C ILE A 10 47.81 20.87 -66.44
N GLY A 11 48.44 21.21 -67.58
CA GLY A 11 49.82 21.71 -67.64
C GLY A 11 50.00 23.20 -67.31
N VAL A 12 48.94 24.02 -67.29
CA VAL A 12 49.04 25.49 -67.20
C VAL A 12 48.77 26.04 -65.80
N LEU A 13 48.24 25.24 -64.87
CA LEU A 13 47.80 25.73 -63.55
C LEU A 13 48.76 25.43 -62.38
N GLY A 14 49.97 24.92 -62.62
CA GLY A 14 50.97 24.76 -61.54
C GLY A 14 50.45 23.98 -60.32
N ILE A 15 49.46 23.09 -60.51
CA ILE A 15 48.90 22.30 -59.42
C ILE A 15 49.91 21.20 -59.11
N GLN A 16 50.71 21.47 -58.10
CA GLN A 16 51.61 20.51 -57.49
C GLN A 16 50.80 19.28 -57.10
N LYS A 17 51.04 18.15 -57.79
CA LYS A 17 50.41 16.87 -57.46
C LYS A 17 50.66 16.61 -55.97
N PRO A 18 49.62 16.41 -55.14
CA PRO A 18 49.85 15.97 -53.78
C PRO A 18 50.57 14.63 -53.88
N LYS A 19 51.80 14.58 -53.36
CA LYS A 19 52.49 13.32 -53.11
C LYS A 19 51.58 12.51 -52.19
N LEU A 20 50.86 11.56 -52.76
CA LEU A 20 50.21 10.50 -52.01
C LEU A 20 51.34 9.70 -51.36
N ASN A 21 51.67 10.08 -50.13
CA ASN A 21 52.48 9.29 -49.23
C ASN A 21 51.68 8.03 -48.88
N LEU A 22 51.73 7.04 -49.77
CA LEU A 22 51.41 5.64 -49.49
C LEU A 22 52.51 5.05 -48.61
N ALA A 23 52.61 5.54 -47.38
CA ALA A 23 53.47 4.98 -46.35
C ALA A 23 52.84 5.28 -44.99
N GLY A 24 51.80 4.52 -44.66
CA GLY A 24 51.15 4.62 -43.37
C GLY A 24 50.36 3.35 -43.10
N ASN A 25 50.65 2.76 -41.95
CA ASN A 25 50.15 1.51 -41.38
C ASN A 25 48.62 1.52 -41.07
N TRP A 26 47.79 1.97 -42.03
CA TRP A 26 46.35 2.23 -41.87
C TRP A 26 45.39 1.04 -42.08
N PRO A 27 45.68 -0.03 -42.85
CA PRO A 27 44.69 -1.10 -43.06
C PRO A 27 44.58 -2.06 -41.86
N PHE A 28 45.67 -2.38 -41.19
CA PHE A 28 45.68 -3.37 -40.10
C PHE A 28 44.98 -2.87 -38.82
N LYS A 29 45.18 -1.60 -38.45
CA LYS A 29 44.57 -1.01 -37.26
C LYS A 29 43.03 -0.92 -37.40
N THR A 30 42.56 -0.60 -38.61
CA THR A 30 41.14 -0.55 -38.95
C THR A 30 40.51 -1.95 -38.93
N LEU A 31 41.20 -2.98 -39.45
CA LEU A 31 40.71 -4.35 -39.43
C LEU A 31 40.62 -4.91 -37.99
N LYS A 32 41.62 -4.63 -37.14
CA LYS A 32 41.61 -5.03 -35.73
C LYS A 32 40.40 -4.45 -35.00
N ASN A 33 40.15 -3.14 -35.15
CA ASN A 33 39.00 -2.47 -34.54
C ASN A 33 37.66 -3.04 -35.04
N LEU A 34 37.58 -3.42 -36.32
CA LEU A 34 36.37 -4.01 -36.90
C LEU A 34 36.06 -5.41 -36.30
N VAL A 35 37.10 -6.24 -36.15
CA VAL A 35 36.99 -7.57 -35.55
C VAL A 35 36.62 -7.46 -34.08
N GLU A 36 37.26 -6.55 -33.34
CA GLU A 36 36.94 -6.27 -31.94
C GLU A 36 35.49 -5.78 -31.77
N ALA A 37 35.03 -4.86 -32.63
CA ALA A 37 33.64 -4.41 -32.64
C ALA A 37 32.65 -5.53 -32.97
N ARG A 38 33.02 -6.52 -33.78
CA ARG A 38 32.18 -7.70 -34.05
C ARG A 38 32.05 -8.57 -32.81
N LEU A 39 33.17 -8.90 -32.16
CA LEU A 39 33.18 -9.70 -30.94
C LEU A 39 32.37 -9.05 -29.82
N LEU A 40 32.52 -7.73 -29.65
CA LEU A 40 31.73 -6.96 -28.67
C LEU A 40 30.22 -7.05 -28.95
N ARG A 41 29.79 -7.00 -30.21
CA ARG A 41 28.37 -7.15 -30.56
C ARG A 41 27.85 -8.55 -30.25
N GLU A 42 28.61 -9.59 -30.60
CA GLU A 42 28.23 -10.97 -30.30
C GLU A 42 28.12 -11.22 -28.79
N GLU A 43 29.06 -10.69 -28.01
CA GLU A 43 29.03 -10.81 -26.56
C GLU A 43 27.87 -10.02 -25.94
N ASN A 44 27.61 -8.81 -26.42
CA ASN A 44 26.48 -8.02 -25.95
C ASN A 44 25.15 -8.70 -26.29
N GLU A 45 25.05 -9.39 -27.43
CA GLU A 45 23.88 -10.21 -27.77
C GLU A 45 23.69 -11.38 -26.81
N ARG A 46 24.78 -12.07 -26.42
CA ARG A 46 24.71 -13.14 -25.41
C ARG A 46 24.25 -12.61 -24.05
N ILE A 47 24.80 -11.47 -23.62
CA ILE A 47 24.41 -10.81 -22.37
C ILE A 47 22.92 -10.44 -22.40
N ASN A 48 22.45 -9.84 -23.50
CA ASN A 48 21.05 -9.49 -23.66
C ASN A 48 20.14 -10.72 -23.60
N LYS A 49 20.49 -11.81 -24.30
CA LYS A 49 19.75 -13.08 -24.22
C LYS A 49 19.68 -13.62 -22.81
N LEU A 50 20.77 -13.55 -22.05
CA LEU A 50 20.79 -13.99 -20.66
C LEU A 50 19.86 -13.14 -19.79
N HIS A 51 19.88 -11.82 -19.95
CA HIS A 51 18.96 -10.92 -19.25
C HIS A 51 17.50 -11.18 -19.61
N ASP A 52 17.19 -11.49 -20.87
CA ASP A 52 15.83 -11.84 -21.29
C ASP A 52 15.35 -13.14 -20.64
N LEU A 53 16.21 -14.16 -20.58
CA LEU A 53 15.90 -15.41 -19.89
C LEU A 53 15.69 -15.19 -18.39
N GLN A 54 16.54 -14.39 -17.74
CA GLN A 54 16.40 -14.05 -16.32
C GLN A 54 15.11 -13.28 -16.04
N ARG A 55 14.76 -12.30 -16.89
CA ARG A 55 13.49 -11.58 -16.79
C ARG A 55 12.30 -12.52 -16.95
N GLY A 56 12.35 -13.42 -17.92
CA GLY A 56 11.30 -14.43 -18.13
C GLY A 56 11.13 -15.35 -16.92
N ALA A 57 12.24 -15.84 -16.35
CA ALA A 57 12.22 -16.67 -15.15
C ALA A 57 11.67 -15.93 -13.92
N ALA A 58 12.08 -14.67 -13.73
CA ALA A 58 11.58 -13.83 -12.63
C ALA A 58 10.07 -13.57 -12.74
N LEU A 59 9.58 -13.23 -13.94
CA LEU A 59 8.15 -13.04 -14.19
C LEU A 59 7.36 -14.33 -13.93
N LYS A 60 7.88 -15.49 -14.35
CA LYS A 60 7.23 -16.78 -14.10
C LYS A 60 7.14 -17.08 -12.60
N ALA A 61 8.24 -16.89 -11.87
CA ALA A 61 8.26 -17.10 -10.41
C ALA A 61 7.27 -16.18 -9.68
N GLU A 62 7.15 -14.92 -10.11
CA GLU A 62 6.20 -13.98 -9.53
C GLU A 62 4.75 -14.39 -9.81
N MET A 63 4.43 -14.84 -11.03
CA MET A 63 3.10 -15.36 -11.34
C MET A 63 2.75 -16.60 -10.50
N GLU A 64 3.68 -17.55 -10.36
CA GLU A 64 3.45 -18.75 -9.53
C GLU A 64 3.20 -18.39 -8.06
N ARG A 65 3.92 -17.40 -7.53
CA ARG A 65 3.69 -16.86 -6.19
C ARG A 65 2.30 -16.22 -6.08
N GLN A 66 1.93 -15.40 -7.05
CA GLN A 66 0.62 -14.75 -7.07
C GLN A 66 -0.52 -15.77 -7.13
N GLU A 67 -0.36 -16.85 -7.91
CA GLU A 67 -1.33 -17.95 -7.94
C GLU A 67 -1.43 -18.68 -6.59
N GLN A 68 -0.32 -18.89 -5.88
CA GLN A 68 -0.35 -19.49 -4.54
C GLN A 68 -1.12 -18.60 -3.56
N ILE A 69 -0.88 -17.29 -3.59
CA ILE A 69 -1.62 -16.32 -2.76
C ILE A 69 -3.11 -16.36 -3.10
N ASN A 70 -3.44 -16.36 -4.40
CA ASN A 70 -4.84 -16.42 -4.84
C ASN A 70 -5.53 -17.71 -4.37
N ARG A 71 -4.84 -18.86 -4.44
CA ARG A 71 -5.37 -20.14 -3.90
C ARG A 71 -5.65 -20.05 -2.41
N GLN A 72 -4.73 -19.46 -1.63
CA GLN A 72 -4.95 -19.26 -0.19
C GLN A 72 -6.14 -18.33 0.10
N LEU A 73 -6.26 -17.23 -0.65
CA LEU A 73 -7.39 -16.31 -0.51
C LEU A 73 -8.73 -16.95 -0.87
N GLU A 74 -8.75 -17.81 -1.90
CA GLU A 74 -9.96 -18.53 -2.29
C GLU A 74 -10.43 -19.47 -1.17
N GLU A 75 -9.51 -20.24 -0.58
CA GLU A 75 -9.84 -21.13 0.53
C GLU A 75 -10.30 -20.35 1.77
N LEU A 76 -9.62 -19.25 2.13
CA LEU A 76 -10.08 -18.37 3.20
C LEU A 76 -11.48 -17.84 2.93
N THR A 77 -11.77 -17.43 1.69
CA THR A 77 -13.10 -16.94 1.30
C THR A 77 -14.17 -18.03 1.42
N LYS A 78 -13.86 -19.29 1.07
CA LYS A 78 -14.77 -20.43 1.25
C LYS A 78 -15.06 -20.68 2.73
N THR A 79 -14.03 -20.68 3.57
CA THR A 79 -14.19 -20.89 5.01
C THR A 79 -15.00 -19.77 5.67
N GLU A 80 -14.79 -18.52 5.26
CA GLU A 80 -15.51 -17.36 5.77
C GLU A 80 -17.01 -17.43 5.42
N ARG A 81 -17.33 -17.75 4.15
CA ARG A 81 -18.71 -17.99 3.73
C ARG A 81 -19.37 -19.10 4.53
N HIS A 82 -18.67 -20.23 4.71
CA HIS A 82 -19.19 -21.35 5.47
C HIS A 82 -19.44 -20.98 6.94
N GLN A 83 -18.54 -20.21 7.56
CA GLN A 83 -18.73 -19.70 8.92
C GLN A 83 -19.95 -18.78 9.01
N ARG A 84 -20.14 -17.87 8.05
CA ARG A 84 -21.33 -17.01 8.01
C ARG A 84 -22.62 -17.82 7.94
N GLU A 85 -22.67 -18.81 7.06
CA GLU A 85 -23.84 -19.71 6.93
C GLU A 85 -24.14 -20.44 8.24
N MET A 86 -23.11 -20.92 8.94
CA MET A 86 -23.28 -21.59 10.23
C MET A 86 -23.81 -20.62 11.31
N ILE A 87 -23.29 -19.39 11.35
CA ILE A 87 -23.77 -18.36 12.29
C ILE A 87 -25.22 -17.99 11.97
N GLU A 88 -25.56 -17.81 10.71
CA GLU A 88 -26.93 -17.47 10.28
C GLU A 88 -27.91 -18.59 10.63
N LYS A 89 -27.52 -19.85 10.39
CA LYS A 89 -28.33 -21.01 10.78
C LYS A 89 -28.56 -21.08 12.29
N GLN A 90 -27.51 -20.90 13.09
CA GLN A 90 -27.65 -20.85 14.56
C GLN A 90 -28.51 -19.68 15.05
N LYS A 91 -28.47 -18.55 14.34
CA LYS A 91 -29.31 -17.39 14.66
C LYS A 91 -30.78 -17.69 14.37
N MET A 92 -31.07 -18.28 13.21
CA MET A 92 -32.43 -18.69 12.83
C MET A 92 -33.00 -19.73 13.81
N GLU A 93 -32.23 -20.74 14.19
CA GLU A 93 -32.66 -21.75 15.18
C GLU A 93 -32.98 -21.12 16.54
N ARG A 94 -32.16 -20.15 17.00
CA ARG A 94 -32.44 -19.40 18.24
C ARG A 94 -33.72 -18.56 18.13
N GLU A 95 -33.91 -17.84 17.03
CA GLU A 95 -35.12 -17.04 16.81
C GLU A 95 -36.39 -17.92 16.76
N GLU A 96 -36.31 -19.11 16.17
CA GLU A 96 -37.42 -20.08 16.14
C GLU A 96 -37.74 -20.63 17.53
N GLN A 97 -36.72 -20.95 18.33
CA GLN A 97 -36.90 -21.37 19.72
C GLN A 97 -37.56 -20.27 20.55
N GLU A 98 -37.12 -19.02 20.41
CA GLU A 98 -37.72 -17.87 21.09
C GLU A 98 -39.18 -17.67 20.68
N ARG A 99 -39.50 -17.76 19.37
CA ARG A 99 -40.89 -17.68 18.89
C ARG A 99 -41.76 -18.79 19.50
N THR A 100 -41.24 -20.01 19.53
CA THR A 100 -41.95 -21.15 20.10
C THR A 100 -42.16 -20.98 21.61
N GLN A 101 -41.18 -20.45 22.34
CA GLN A 101 -41.32 -20.14 23.77
C GLN A 101 -42.37 -19.06 24.02
N ARG A 102 -42.38 -17.98 23.21
CA ARG A 102 -43.42 -16.93 23.29
C ARG A 102 -44.82 -17.48 23.05
N LEU A 103 -44.99 -18.34 22.04
CA LEU A 103 -46.28 -18.98 21.76
C LEU A 103 -46.74 -19.87 22.92
N LYS A 104 -45.83 -20.61 23.56
CA LYS A 104 -46.14 -21.42 24.76
C LYS A 104 -46.56 -20.54 25.94
N GLN A 105 -45.89 -19.42 26.18
CA GLN A 105 -46.28 -18.47 27.24
C GLN A 105 -47.67 -17.88 27.00
N ILE A 106 -47.97 -17.45 25.76
CA ILE A 106 -49.30 -16.94 25.39
C ILE A 106 -50.37 -18.00 25.65
N ARG A 107 -50.15 -19.24 25.20
CA ARG A 107 -51.10 -20.35 25.41
C ARG A 107 -51.33 -20.65 26.90
N ALA A 108 -50.28 -20.61 27.73
CA ALA A 108 -50.38 -20.80 29.17
C ALA A 108 -51.20 -19.67 29.85
N GLN A 109 -51.05 -18.42 29.39
CA GLN A 109 -51.87 -17.30 29.87
C GLN A 109 -53.33 -17.38 29.42
N THR A 110 -53.59 -17.95 28.25
CA THR A 110 -54.97 -18.08 27.71
C THR A 110 -55.74 -19.28 28.29
N SER A 111 -55.11 -20.12 29.12
CA SER A 111 -55.74 -21.31 29.72
C SER A 111 -56.17 -21.13 31.19
N GLN A 112 -56.20 -19.90 31.71
CA GLN A 112 -57.04 -19.60 32.88
C GLN A 112 -58.51 -19.47 32.46
N PRO A 113 -59.47 -20.17 33.11
CA PRO A 113 -60.87 -19.80 33.01
C PRO A 113 -61.11 -18.69 34.03
N GLU A 114 -61.36 -17.47 33.58
CA GLU A 114 -62.00 -16.49 34.45
C GLU A 114 -63.18 -15.84 33.74
N ILE A 115 -64.36 -16.31 34.14
CA ILE A 115 -65.63 -15.62 34.00
C ILE A 115 -65.70 -14.60 35.14
N SER A 116 -66.29 -13.43 34.84
CA SER A 116 -66.61 -12.27 35.72
C SER A 116 -65.47 -11.25 35.80
N GLU A 117 -65.65 -9.94 35.67
CA GLU A 117 -66.85 -9.13 35.91
C GLU A 117 -66.67 -7.72 35.31
N LEU A 118 -67.70 -7.31 34.57
CA LEU A 118 -68.25 -5.96 34.44
C LEU A 118 -67.50 -4.79 35.15
N ARG A 119 -66.79 -3.93 34.40
CA ARG A 119 -66.80 -2.47 34.68
C ARG A 119 -66.84 -1.64 33.41
N LYS A 120 -67.86 -0.79 33.39
CA LYS A 120 -68.22 0.23 32.42
C LYS A 120 -67.24 1.41 32.45
N ASP A 121 -67.34 2.16 31.35
CA ASP A 121 -66.94 3.55 31.08
C ASP A 121 -65.71 3.62 30.16
N GLY A 122 -65.78 4.13 28.93
CA GLY A 122 -66.82 4.90 28.26
C GLY A 122 -66.18 6.11 27.59
N SER A 123 -65.86 6.00 26.29
CA SER A 123 -65.61 7.10 25.32
C SER A 123 -64.41 8.04 25.60
N ARG A 124 -63.72 8.71 24.67
CA ARG A 124 -63.67 8.83 23.19
C ARG A 124 -62.37 9.64 22.94
N ILE A 125 -61.45 9.21 22.09
CA ILE A 125 -61.24 9.63 20.68
C ILE A 125 -60.55 11.02 20.47
N ILE A 126 -59.34 10.92 19.89
CA ILE A 126 -58.62 11.78 18.91
C ILE A 126 -57.94 13.09 19.37
N GLY A 127 -56.64 13.19 19.04
CA GLY A 127 -55.93 14.47 18.87
C GLY A 127 -54.42 14.30 18.68
N SER A 128 -53.99 14.01 17.45
CA SER A 128 -52.60 14.10 17.01
C SER A 128 -52.09 15.53 17.07
N ALA A 129 -50.90 15.76 17.62
CA ALA A 129 -50.06 16.90 17.26
C ALA A 129 -48.58 16.60 17.54
N PHE A 130 -47.78 16.99 16.56
CA PHE A 130 -46.38 16.70 16.31
C PHE A 130 -45.59 17.99 16.52
N VAL A 131 -44.64 18.04 17.46
CA VAL A 131 -43.60 19.11 17.60
C VAL A 131 -42.41 18.47 18.36
N VAL A 132 -41.34 18.08 17.68
CA VAL A 132 -40.06 18.81 17.49
C VAL A 132 -39.28 19.03 18.80
N GLU A 133 -38.24 18.19 18.94
CA GLU A 133 -36.84 18.53 19.25
C GLU A 133 -36.53 19.36 20.51
N LYS A 134 -35.92 18.70 21.51
CA LYS A 134 -34.76 19.27 22.22
C LYS A 134 -33.95 18.20 22.96
N GLU A 135 -32.65 18.18 22.67
CA GLU A 135 -31.59 17.43 23.36
C GLU A 135 -31.64 17.59 24.90
N PRO A 136 -31.13 16.60 25.65
CA PRO A 136 -30.44 16.85 26.90
C PRO A 136 -28.92 16.74 26.70
N ALA A 137 -28.26 17.82 27.08
CA ALA A 137 -26.83 18.02 27.06
C ALA A 137 -26.05 16.90 27.77
N VAL A 138 -25.00 16.43 27.09
CA VAL A 138 -23.90 15.63 27.64
C VAL A 138 -23.22 16.45 28.73
N THR A 139 -23.47 16.08 29.98
CA THR A 139 -22.75 16.58 31.14
C THR A 139 -21.46 15.78 31.28
N THR A 140 -20.36 16.51 31.22
CA THR A 140 -19.01 16.11 31.61
C THR A 140 -18.95 15.45 32.99
N PRO A 141 -18.21 14.35 33.17
CA PRO A 141 -17.63 14.01 34.46
C PRO A 141 -16.29 14.73 34.60
N LYS A 142 -16.26 15.59 35.62
CA LYS A 142 -15.09 16.29 36.12
C LYS A 142 -13.96 15.32 36.47
N SER A 143 -12.76 15.81 36.17
CA SER A 143 -11.50 15.56 36.87
C SER A 143 -11.69 15.05 38.31
N SER A 144 -11.35 13.77 38.53
CA SER A 144 -10.94 13.25 39.83
C SER A 144 -9.44 12.98 39.76
N LYS A 145 -8.72 13.77 40.55
CA LYS A 145 -7.31 13.62 40.96
C LYS A 145 -7.14 12.33 41.79
N LEU A 146 -5.92 11.78 41.76
CA LEU A 146 -5.40 10.53 42.39
C LEU A 146 -5.69 9.31 41.51
N GLU A 147 -4.71 8.61 40.91
CA GLU A 147 -3.46 8.11 41.50
C GLU A 147 -2.22 8.35 40.61
N ASN A 148 -1.17 8.91 41.21
CA ASN A 148 0.14 9.10 40.59
C ASN A 148 1.00 7.86 40.86
N GLY A 149 0.96 6.87 39.97
CA GLY A 149 1.83 5.69 40.03
C GLY A 149 1.83 4.89 38.71
N GLU A 150 0.67 4.43 38.25
CA GLU A 150 0.57 3.51 37.10
C GLU A 150 0.48 4.18 35.72
N LEU A 151 0.15 5.47 35.65
CA LEU A 151 0.06 6.20 34.37
C LEU A 151 1.43 6.57 33.78
N LYS A 152 2.48 6.59 34.60
CA LYS A 152 3.83 6.93 34.16
C LYS A 152 4.46 5.76 33.39
N GLU A 153 4.27 4.55 33.89
CA GLU A 153 4.81 3.32 33.27
C GLU A 153 4.17 3.06 31.90
N ARG A 154 2.85 3.27 31.78
CA ARG A 154 2.14 3.08 30.49
C ARG A 154 2.47 4.18 29.46
N ALA A 155 2.72 5.42 29.89
CA ALA A 155 3.15 6.49 28.99
C ALA A 155 4.62 6.32 28.55
N GLU A 156 5.46 5.78 29.42
CA GLU A 156 6.88 5.51 29.17
C GLU A 156 7.07 4.28 28.26
N GLU A 157 6.23 3.24 28.39
CA GLU A 157 6.18 2.10 27.45
C GLU A 157 5.67 2.50 26.05
N VAL A 158 4.66 3.37 25.98
CA VAL A 158 4.17 3.92 24.69
C VAL A 158 5.26 4.76 24.03
N HIS A 159 6.01 5.55 24.81
CA HIS A 159 7.14 6.32 24.31
C HIS A 159 8.30 5.41 23.85
N HIS A 160 8.57 4.32 24.58
CA HIS A 160 9.64 3.37 24.24
C HIS A 160 9.35 2.62 22.92
N SER A 161 8.13 2.11 22.77
CA SER A 161 7.71 1.41 21.55
C SER A 161 7.67 2.33 20.32
N GLN A 162 7.28 3.60 20.50
CA GLN A 162 7.37 4.61 19.44
C GLN A 162 8.82 4.90 19.04
N CYS A 163 9.74 5.02 20.00
CA CYS A 163 11.15 5.24 19.69
C CYS A 163 11.81 4.03 19.01
N GLU A 164 11.39 2.80 19.30
CA GLU A 164 11.89 1.62 18.60
C GLU A 164 11.49 1.61 17.11
N ALA A 165 10.23 1.95 16.82
CA ALA A 165 9.76 2.11 15.45
C ALA A 165 10.53 3.20 14.71
N ILE A 166 10.78 4.34 15.37
CA ILE A 166 11.55 5.46 14.81
C ILE A 166 13.00 5.08 14.54
N ARG A 167 13.66 4.37 15.48
CA ARG A 167 15.03 3.88 15.29
C ARG A 167 15.15 2.87 14.16
N THR A 168 14.17 2.00 14.03
CA THR A 168 14.10 1.03 12.92
C THR A 168 13.94 1.75 11.58
N PHE A 169 13.03 2.72 11.53
CA PHE A 169 12.83 3.58 10.37
C PHE A 169 14.12 4.31 9.98
N ALA A 170 14.79 4.98 10.93
CA ALA A 170 16.06 5.66 10.69
C ALA A 170 17.14 4.72 10.14
N ARG A 171 17.18 3.46 10.59
CA ARG A 171 18.14 2.46 10.13
C ARG A 171 17.85 1.98 8.70
N ILE A 172 16.58 1.77 8.35
CA ILE A 172 16.16 1.36 6.99
C ILE A 172 16.52 2.42 5.96
N TYR A 173 16.36 3.70 6.32
CA TYR A 173 16.65 4.83 5.43
C TYR A 173 18.07 5.40 5.63
N GLU A 174 18.94 4.69 6.35
CA GLU A 174 20.35 5.06 6.57
C GLU A 174 20.55 6.52 7.04
N MET A 175 19.69 6.97 7.95
CA MET A 175 19.73 8.34 8.47
C MET A 175 20.92 8.52 9.42
N GLN A 176 21.84 9.41 9.08
CA GLN A 176 22.97 9.77 9.95
C GLN A 176 22.56 10.72 11.08
N ASN A 177 21.68 11.68 10.77
CA ASN A 177 21.09 12.61 11.73
C ASN A 177 19.57 12.64 11.52
N PRO A 178 18.79 11.91 12.33
CA PRO A 178 17.35 11.76 12.13
C PRO A 178 16.59 13.09 12.26
N GLY A 179 17.01 13.98 13.17
CA GLY A 179 16.41 15.30 13.34
C GLY A 179 16.60 16.20 12.11
N GLU A 180 17.83 16.30 11.60
CA GLU A 180 18.12 17.06 10.36
C GLU A 180 17.46 16.43 9.12
N TRP A 181 17.35 15.09 9.09
CA TRP A 181 16.74 14.39 7.97
C TRP A 181 15.25 14.72 7.87
N VAL A 182 14.54 14.78 9.01
CA VAL A 182 13.12 15.15 9.07
C VAL A 182 12.90 16.59 8.59
N GLU A 183 13.79 17.53 8.92
CA GLU A 183 13.68 18.90 8.40
C GLU A 183 13.76 18.96 6.88
N LYS A 184 14.71 18.22 6.30
CA LYS A 184 14.96 18.19 4.85
C LYS A 184 13.89 17.39 4.09
N ASN A 185 13.26 16.40 4.73
CA ASN A 185 12.34 15.45 4.11
C ASN A 185 10.94 15.43 4.76
N CYS A 186 10.52 16.52 5.40
CA CYS A 186 9.29 16.52 6.19
C CYS A 186 8.04 16.10 5.39
N ALA A 187 7.92 16.53 4.13
CA ALA A 187 6.80 16.15 3.27
C ALA A 187 6.66 14.63 3.11
N PHE A 188 7.79 13.92 3.05
CA PHE A 188 7.83 12.46 3.00
C PHE A 188 7.50 11.86 4.37
N ALA A 189 8.09 12.36 5.45
CA ALA A 189 7.79 11.90 6.80
C ALA A 189 6.29 12.02 7.15
N ARG A 190 5.62 13.09 6.71
CA ARG A 190 4.18 13.30 6.91
C ARG A 190 3.28 12.27 6.24
N GLN A 191 3.76 11.51 5.24
CA GLN A 191 3.00 10.39 4.67
C GLN A 191 2.77 9.29 5.70
N TYR A 192 3.75 9.07 6.57
CA TYR A 192 3.72 8.07 7.65
C TYR A 192 3.15 8.64 8.95
N PHE A 193 3.36 9.93 9.19
CA PHE A 193 2.92 10.62 10.41
C PHE A 193 1.93 11.75 10.08
N GLN A 194 0.74 11.37 9.61
CA GLN A 194 -0.25 12.29 9.02
C GLN A 194 -0.78 13.38 9.97
N LYS A 195 -0.75 13.13 11.28
CA LYS A 195 -1.26 14.05 12.31
C LYS A 195 -0.21 14.97 12.92
N THR A 196 1.06 14.80 12.55
CA THR A 196 2.19 15.44 13.23
C THR A 196 2.79 16.53 12.34
N THR A 197 3.05 17.70 12.92
CA THR A 197 3.73 18.80 12.22
C THR A 197 5.22 18.51 12.04
N CYS A 198 5.90 19.21 11.12
CA CYS A 198 7.35 19.03 10.94
C CYS A 198 8.15 19.30 12.21
N LEU A 199 7.72 20.28 13.01
CA LEU A 199 8.38 20.64 14.26
C LEU A 199 8.21 19.54 15.32
N GLU A 200 7.00 19.02 15.46
CA GLU A 200 6.71 17.90 16.36
C GLU A 200 7.42 16.62 15.92
N LEU A 201 7.53 16.37 14.60
CA LEU A 201 8.29 15.22 14.09
C LEU A 201 9.78 15.36 14.39
N ARG A 202 10.34 16.54 14.22
CA ARG A 202 11.73 16.80 14.61
C ARG A 202 11.92 16.53 16.11
N GLN A 203 11.06 17.08 16.95
CA GLN A 203 11.13 16.87 18.41
C GLN A 203 10.98 15.40 18.79
N LEU A 204 10.10 14.67 18.11
CA LEU A 204 9.88 13.23 18.33
C LEU A 204 11.09 12.39 17.92
N PHE A 205 11.75 12.74 16.81
CA PHE A 205 12.97 12.07 16.39
C PHE A 205 14.13 12.43 17.31
N ASP A 206 14.26 13.70 17.71
CA ASP A 206 15.28 14.18 18.66
C ASP A 206 15.09 13.57 20.06
N SER A 207 13.86 13.25 20.49
CA SER A 207 13.61 12.62 21.79
C SER A 207 13.93 11.12 21.84
N CYS A 208 14.13 10.49 20.68
CA CYS A 208 14.34 9.05 20.56
C CYS A 208 15.81 8.64 20.32
N PHE A 209 16.71 9.60 20.15
CA PHE A 209 18.14 9.42 19.93
C PHE A 209 18.95 10.21 20.96
#